data_AF-A0A1H8EBN2-F1
#
_entry.id   AF-A0A1H8EBN2-F1
#
_cell.length_a   1.000
_cell.length_b   1.000
_cell.length_c   1.000
_cell.angle_alpha   90.00
_cell.angle_beta   90.00
_cell.angle_gamma   90.00
#
_symmetry.space_group_name_H-M   'P 1'
#
loop_
_entity.id
_entity.type
_entity.pdbx_description
1 polymer ?
#
loop_
_entity_poly.entity_id
_entity_poly.type
_entity_poly.pdbx_seq_one_letter_code
_entity_poly.pdbx_strand_id
1 'polypeptide(L)'
;MSQRKPLTWLLAASLALNLGMLGAVAWKQWSPQAAQAPQHLTDTLALDAQQRQQWEALERPFLQDLNGNWEQIRHHREALVQAIFASTPDPAAIEREQARIAELQNAQQQRVITQLMAERELLNSEQRARLLALLLSRYSAEPTQEEQLHNK
;
A
#
# COMPACT_ATOMS: atom_id res chain seq x y z
N MET A 1 4.28 -38.93 -3.47
CA MET A 1 3.05 -38.13 -3.33
C MET A 1 3.20 -37.18 -2.14
N SER A 2 2.55 -36.02 -2.21
CA SER A 2 2.50 -34.93 -1.20
C SER A 2 3.50 -33.79 -1.34
N GLN A 3 3.48 -33.12 -2.51
CA GLN A 3 3.79 -31.70 -2.61
C GLN A 3 2.50 -30.88 -2.47
N ARG A 4 2.03 -30.68 -1.23
CA ARG A 4 0.96 -29.73 -0.89
C ARG A 4 1.46 -28.83 0.23
N LYS A 5 2.51 -28.04 -0.05
CA LYS A 5 3.07 -27.07 0.89
C LYS A 5 3.37 -25.66 0.33
N PRO A 6 3.28 -25.31 -0.98
CA PRO A 6 3.58 -23.93 -1.37
C PRO A 6 2.45 -22.95 -1.02
N LEU A 7 1.20 -23.42 -1.01
CA LEU A 7 0.02 -22.55 -0.83
C LEU A 7 -0.15 -22.06 0.62
N THR A 8 0.20 -22.88 1.61
CA THR A 8 0.15 -22.51 3.04
C THR A 8 1.22 -21.49 3.42
N TRP A 9 2.39 -21.54 2.78
CA TRP A 9 3.46 -20.57 3.01
C TRP A 9 3.17 -19.22 2.35
N LEU A 10 2.58 -19.21 1.15
CA LEU A 10 2.11 -17.97 0.50
C LEU A 10 0.97 -17.29 1.30
N LEU A 11 0.06 -18.09 1.86
CA LEU A 11 -0.99 -17.61 2.76
C LEU A 11 -0.43 -17.04 4.07
N ALA A 12 0.51 -17.74 4.69
CA ALA A 12 1.16 -17.27 5.92
C ALA A 12 1.97 -15.98 5.68
N ALA A 13 2.68 -15.89 4.55
CA ALA A 13 3.39 -14.67 4.15
C ALA A 13 2.43 -13.50 3.90
N SER A 14 1.32 -13.74 3.19
CA SER A 14 0.28 -12.74 2.97
C SER A 14 -0.42 -12.31 4.27
N LEU A 15 -0.65 -13.22 5.22
CA LEU A 15 -1.24 -12.89 6.53
C LEU A 15 -0.26 -12.14 7.43
N ALA A 16 1.02 -12.51 7.45
CA ALA A 16 2.07 -11.85 8.22
C ALA A 16 2.35 -10.42 7.71
N LEU A 17 2.36 -10.23 6.38
CA LEU A 17 2.47 -8.91 5.75
C LEU A 17 1.33 -7.95 6.14
N ASN A 18 0.18 -8.48 6.59
CA ASN A 18 -1.00 -7.66 6.92
C ASN A 18 -1.27 -7.49 8.41
N LEU A 19 -0.85 -8.43 9.27
CA LEU A 19 -0.85 -8.22 10.72
C LEU A 19 0.20 -7.17 11.14
N GLY A 20 1.28 -7.02 10.38
CA GLY A 20 2.26 -5.93 10.59
C GLY A 20 1.66 -4.52 10.42
N MET A 21 0.64 -4.36 9.58
CA MET A 21 -0.01 -3.06 9.37
C MET A 21 -0.95 -2.67 10.53
N LEU A 22 -1.53 -3.65 11.24
CA LEU A 22 -2.27 -3.38 12.48
C LEU A 22 -1.33 -3.11 13.67
N GLY A 23 -0.14 -3.74 13.70
CA GLY A 23 0.89 -3.47 14.71
C GLY A 23 1.54 -2.08 14.59
N ALA A 24 1.81 -1.62 13.35
CA ALA A 24 2.43 -0.31 13.11
C ALA A 24 1.51 0.87 13.47
N VAL A 25 0.19 0.71 13.33
CA VAL A 25 -0.79 1.71 13.73
C VAL A 25 -0.91 1.79 15.26
N ALA A 26 -0.81 0.67 15.96
CA ALA A 26 -0.79 0.64 17.44
C ALA A 26 0.52 1.20 18.03
N TRP A 27 1.67 0.97 17.40
CA TRP A 27 2.96 1.48 17.86
C TRP A 27 3.10 3.00 17.68
N LYS A 28 2.49 3.55 16.63
CA LYS A 28 2.49 4.99 16.34
C LYS A 28 1.69 5.80 17.39
N GLN A 29 0.78 5.16 18.13
CA GLN A 29 0.08 5.79 19.25
C GLN A 29 0.90 5.86 20.55
N TRP A 30 2.05 5.18 20.64
CA TRP A 30 2.91 5.16 21.83
C TRP A 30 4.31 5.75 21.67
N SER A 31 4.66 6.27 20.49
CA SER A 31 5.87 7.08 20.31
C SER A 31 5.51 8.57 20.14
N PRO A 32 5.79 9.44 21.13
CA PRO A 32 5.54 10.88 21.01
C PRO A 32 6.53 11.60 20.06
N GLN A 33 7.41 10.88 19.36
CA GLN A 33 8.47 11.48 18.55
C GLN A 33 8.16 11.63 17.04
N ALA A 34 6.97 11.24 16.56
CA ALA A 34 6.63 11.28 15.13
C ALA A 34 5.69 12.45 14.72
N ALA A 35 5.75 13.57 15.44
CA ALA A 35 4.96 14.77 15.14
C ALA A 35 5.84 15.89 14.55
N GLN A 36 6.48 15.63 13.42
CA GLN A 36 6.71 16.69 12.44
C GLN A 36 5.67 16.47 11.36
N ALA A 37 4.75 17.42 11.19
CA ALA A 37 3.80 17.39 10.09
C ALA A 37 4.57 17.12 8.79
N PRO A 38 4.17 16.12 7.97
CA PRO A 38 4.88 15.87 6.73
C PRO A 38 4.88 17.17 5.94
N GLN A 39 6.07 17.70 5.62
CA GLN A 39 6.18 18.83 4.70
C GLN A 39 5.33 18.49 3.47
N HIS A 40 4.36 19.36 3.15
CA HIS A 40 3.45 19.09 2.04
C HIS A 40 4.29 18.88 0.78
N LEU A 41 4.05 17.77 0.06
CA LEU A 41 4.82 17.39 -1.11
C LEU A 41 4.88 18.54 -2.15
N THR A 42 3.80 19.31 -2.23
CA THR A 42 3.66 20.52 -3.05
C THR A 42 4.65 21.63 -2.68
N ASP A 43 5.03 21.78 -1.42
CA ASP A 43 6.02 22.75 -0.96
C ASP A 43 7.45 22.30 -1.30
N THR A 44 7.74 21.01 -1.12
CA THR A 44 9.04 20.41 -1.49
C THR A 44 9.29 20.47 -3.00
N LEU A 45 8.23 20.33 -3.79
CA LEU A 45 8.27 20.45 -5.25
C LEU A 45 8.26 21.91 -5.72
N ALA A 46 8.13 22.90 -4.82
CA ALA A 46 8.04 24.32 -5.17
C ALA A 46 7.01 24.59 -6.29
N LEU A 47 5.81 24.00 -6.16
CA LEU A 47 4.73 24.20 -7.12
C LEU A 47 4.24 25.65 -7.09
N ASP A 48 3.88 26.21 -8.25
CA ASP A 48 3.17 27.48 -8.30
C ASP A 48 1.69 27.33 -7.91
N ALA A 49 0.94 28.44 -7.84
CA ALA A 49 -0.47 28.43 -7.43
C ALA A 49 -1.38 27.64 -8.40
N GLN A 50 -1.11 27.72 -9.71
CA GLN A 50 -1.87 27.01 -10.72
C GLN A 50 -1.57 25.50 -10.67
N GLN A 51 -0.29 25.14 -10.54
CA GLN A 51 0.14 23.76 -10.37
C GLN A 51 -0.43 23.16 -9.09
N ARG A 52 -0.46 23.89 -7.96
CA ARG A 52 -1.09 23.40 -6.72
C ARG A 52 -2.57 23.06 -6.92
N GLN A 53 -3.33 23.95 -7.57
CA GLN A 53 -4.74 23.70 -7.83
C GLN A 53 -4.95 22.46 -8.71
N GLN A 54 -4.13 22.29 -9.76
CA GLN A 54 -4.21 21.13 -10.65
C GLN A 54 -3.77 19.83 -9.94
N TRP A 55 -2.76 19.91 -9.08
CA TRP A 55 -2.30 18.82 -8.23
C TRP A 55 -3.41 18.32 -7.30
N GLU A 56 -4.03 19.23 -6.54
CA GLU A 56 -5.13 18.89 -5.61
C GLU A 56 -6.36 18.32 -6.33
N ALA A 57 -6.60 18.75 -7.58
CA ALA A 57 -7.68 18.22 -8.41
C ALA A 57 -7.42 16.77 -8.85
N LEU A 58 -6.16 16.39 -9.06
CA LEU A 58 -5.76 15.00 -9.32
C LEU A 58 -5.73 14.17 -8.04
N GLU A 59 -5.24 14.73 -6.94
CA GLU A 59 -5.00 14.02 -5.68
C GLU A 59 -6.30 13.60 -4.97
N ARG A 60 -7.32 14.48 -4.93
CA ARG A 60 -8.58 14.17 -4.23
C ARG A 60 -9.28 12.89 -4.71
N PRO A 61 -9.60 12.72 -6.00
CA PRO A 61 -10.23 11.49 -6.48
C PRO A 61 -9.33 10.27 -6.27
N PHE A 62 -8.01 10.43 -6.45
CA PHE A 62 -7.04 9.35 -6.20
C PHE A 62 -7.05 8.87 -4.75
N LEU A 63 -7.05 9.78 -3.77
CA LEU A 63 -7.09 9.41 -2.35
C LEU A 63 -8.42 8.74 -1.96
N GLN A 64 -9.54 9.20 -2.52
CA GLN A 64 -10.84 8.57 -2.32
C GLN A 64 -10.86 7.14 -2.86
N ASP A 65 -10.35 6.94 -4.08
CA ASP A 65 -10.25 5.63 -4.72
C ASP A 65 -9.31 4.68 -3.96
N LEU A 66 -8.17 5.17 -3.47
CA LEU A 66 -7.25 4.39 -2.66
C LEU A 66 -7.93 3.91 -1.36
N ASN A 67 -8.62 4.80 -0.66
CA ASN A 67 -9.31 4.45 0.58
C ASN A 67 -10.39 3.38 0.35
N GLY A 68 -11.20 3.55 -0.69
CA GLY A 68 -12.24 2.57 -1.05
C GLY A 68 -11.66 1.21 -1.48
N ASN A 69 -10.50 1.19 -2.14
CA ASN A 69 -9.80 -0.05 -2.48
C ASN A 69 -9.22 -0.75 -1.24
N TRP A 70 -8.66 0.01 -0.29
CA TRP A 70 -8.16 -0.53 0.97
C TRP A 70 -9.25 -1.19 1.82
N GLU A 71 -10.43 -0.58 1.88
CA GLU A 71 -11.57 -1.13 2.59
C GLU A 71 -12.02 -2.47 1.98
N GLN A 72 -12.08 -2.56 0.65
CA GLN A 72 -12.41 -3.81 -0.05
C GLN A 72 -11.36 -4.90 0.18
N ILE A 73 -10.07 -4.57 0.09
CA ILE A 73 -9.00 -5.54 0.39
C ILE A 73 -9.11 -6.04 1.83
N ARG A 74 -9.40 -5.15 2.79
CA ARG A 74 -9.60 -5.54 4.20
C ARG A 74 -10.77 -6.52 4.32
N HIS A 75 -11.91 -6.21 3.71
CA HIS A 75 -13.09 -7.07 3.74
C HIS A 75 -12.80 -8.48 3.20
N HIS A 76 -12.15 -8.59 2.03
CA HIS A 76 -11.80 -9.89 1.44
C HIS A 76 -10.76 -10.66 2.28
N ARG A 77 -9.85 -9.96 2.96
CA ARG A 77 -8.90 -10.61 3.88
C ARG A 77 -9.57 -11.15 5.13
N GLU A 78 -10.51 -10.41 5.70
CA GLU A 78 -11.32 -10.89 6.81
C GLU A 78 -12.12 -12.14 6.40
N ALA A 79 -12.74 -12.11 5.21
CA ALA A 79 -13.45 -13.25 4.64
C ALA A 79 -12.52 -14.45 4.40
N LEU A 80 -11.31 -14.22 3.90
CA LEU A 80 -10.29 -15.26 3.70
C LEU A 80 -9.90 -15.92 5.02
N VAL A 81 -9.64 -15.13 6.07
CA VAL A 81 -9.33 -15.65 7.41
C VAL A 81 -10.50 -16.48 7.92
N GLN A 82 -11.74 -15.97 7.84
CA GLN A 82 -12.93 -16.70 8.27
C GLN A 82 -13.10 -18.02 7.51
N ALA A 83 -12.86 -18.04 6.20
CA ALA A 83 -12.95 -19.24 5.37
C ALA A 83 -11.89 -20.30 5.73
N ILE A 84 -10.68 -19.87 6.09
CA ILE A 84 -9.59 -20.77 6.52
C ILE A 84 -9.91 -21.42 7.86
N PHE A 85 -10.51 -20.68 8.79
CA PHE A 85 -10.82 -21.12 10.15
C PHE A 85 -12.23 -21.69 10.33
N ALA A 86 -13.01 -21.82 9.26
CA ALA A 86 -14.33 -22.45 9.30
C ALA A 86 -14.24 -23.92 9.74
N SER A 87 -15.29 -24.43 10.40
CA SER A 87 -15.34 -25.83 10.87
C SER A 87 -15.17 -26.84 9.73
N THR A 88 -15.59 -26.46 8.51
CA THR A 88 -15.38 -27.21 7.28
C THR A 88 -14.86 -26.26 6.20
N PRO A 89 -13.54 -26.09 6.04
CA PRO A 89 -12.98 -25.16 5.06
C PRO A 89 -13.37 -25.54 3.62
N ASP A 90 -13.88 -24.57 2.86
CA ASP A 90 -14.14 -24.70 1.42
C ASP A 90 -12.94 -24.14 0.62
N PRO A 91 -12.15 -25.00 -0.06
CA PRO A 91 -11.02 -24.57 -0.87
C PRO A 91 -11.43 -23.56 -1.96
N ALA A 92 -12.61 -23.71 -2.55
CA ALA A 92 -13.07 -22.84 -3.62
C ALA A 92 -13.46 -21.44 -3.10
N ALA A 93 -13.94 -21.32 -1.86
CA ALA A 93 -14.13 -20.03 -1.20
C ALA A 93 -12.78 -19.33 -0.95
N ILE A 94 -11.79 -20.05 -0.44
CA ILE A 94 -10.44 -19.52 -0.18
C ILE A 94 -9.79 -19.01 -1.47
N GLU A 95 -9.84 -19.78 -2.56
CA GLU A 95 -9.29 -19.38 -3.85
C GLU A 95 -9.98 -18.13 -4.43
N ARG A 96 -11.30 -18.01 -4.27
CA ARG A 96 -12.06 -16.82 -4.69
C ARG A 96 -11.62 -15.57 -3.93
N GLU A 97 -11.50 -15.64 -2.61
CA GLU A 97 -11.05 -14.49 -1.82
C GLU A 97 -9.62 -14.08 -2.18
N GLN A 98 -8.73 -15.04 -2.41
CA GLN A 98 -7.37 -14.75 -2.89
C GLN A 98 -7.34 -14.07 -4.25
N ALA A 99 -8.14 -14.57 -5.21
CA ALA A 99 -8.25 -13.97 -6.54
C ALA A 99 -8.76 -12.53 -6.46
N ARG A 100 -9.78 -12.26 -5.63
CA ARG A 100 -10.30 -10.90 -5.42
C ARG A 100 -9.27 -9.96 -4.82
N ILE A 101 -8.51 -10.41 -3.83
CA ILE A 101 -7.43 -9.62 -3.24
C ILE A 101 -6.38 -9.29 -4.32
N ALA A 102 -5.97 -10.26 -5.14
CA ALA A 102 -4.99 -10.04 -6.19
C ALA A 102 -5.48 -9.06 -7.27
N GLU A 103 -6.75 -9.17 -7.69
CA GLU A 103 -7.40 -8.24 -8.62
C GLU A 103 -7.37 -6.80 -8.07
N LEU A 104 -7.77 -6.63 -6.80
CA LEU A 104 -7.81 -5.32 -6.14
C LEU A 104 -6.41 -4.72 -5.97
N GLN A 105 -5.41 -5.53 -5.61
CA GLN A 105 -4.02 -5.10 -5.50
C GLN A 105 -3.44 -4.68 -6.85
N ASN A 106 -3.72 -5.42 -7.92
CA ASN A 106 -3.29 -5.06 -9.27
C ASN A 106 -3.93 -3.75 -9.74
N ALA A 107 -5.24 -3.59 -9.50
CA ALA A 107 -5.95 -2.35 -9.79
C ALA A 107 -5.36 -1.15 -9.01
N GLN A 108 -4.98 -1.36 -7.75
CA GLN A 108 -4.35 -0.34 -6.93
C GLN A 108 -2.99 0.08 -7.48
N GLN A 109 -2.12 -0.88 -7.82
CA GLN A 109 -0.80 -0.61 -8.40
C GLN A 109 -0.93 0.19 -9.70
N GLN A 110 -1.86 -0.20 -10.56
CA GLN A 110 -2.12 0.50 -11.82
C GLN A 110 -2.57 1.96 -11.56
N ARG A 111 -3.45 2.19 -10.58
CA ARG A 111 -3.89 3.55 -10.21
C ARG A 111 -2.75 4.42 -9.71
N VAL A 112 -1.86 3.89 -8.86
CA VAL A 112 -0.68 4.62 -8.38
C VAL A 112 0.22 5.03 -9.55
N ILE A 113 0.47 4.13 -10.50
CA ILE A 113 1.27 4.43 -11.70
C ILE A 113 0.59 5.51 -12.54
N THR A 114 -0.71 5.38 -12.80
CA THR A 114 -1.48 6.35 -13.60
C THR A 114 -1.49 7.73 -12.93
N GLN A 115 -1.70 7.80 -11.62
CA GLN A 115 -1.63 9.05 -10.86
C GLN A 115 -0.24 9.69 -10.96
N LEU A 116 0.82 8.91 -10.72
CA LEU A 116 2.20 9.42 -10.79
C LEU A 116 2.55 9.93 -12.19
N MET A 117 2.03 9.30 -13.25
CA MET A 117 2.20 9.78 -14.62
C MET A 117 1.49 11.12 -14.85
N ALA A 118 0.25 11.28 -14.38
CA ALA A 118 -0.51 12.52 -14.50
C ALA A 118 0.14 13.67 -13.70
N GLU A 119 0.58 13.39 -12.48
CA GLU A 119 1.34 14.33 -11.64
C GLU A 119 2.64 14.75 -12.34
N ARG A 120 3.39 13.81 -12.92
CA ARG A 120 4.63 14.11 -13.66
C ARG A 120 4.39 15.05 -14.84
N GLU A 121 3.27 14.92 -15.53
CA GLU A 121 2.93 15.78 -16.68
C GLU A 121 2.78 17.25 -16.28
N LEU A 122 2.27 17.51 -15.08
CA LEU A 122 2.10 18.85 -14.51
C LEU A 122 3.44 19.53 -14.14
N LEU A 123 4.46 18.73 -13.84
CA LEU A 123 5.76 19.21 -13.37
C LEU A 123 6.67 19.63 -14.52
N ASN A 124 7.48 20.66 -14.28
CA ASN A 124 8.60 21.01 -15.16
C ASN A 124 9.82 20.08 -14.91
N SER A 125 10.85 20.18 -15.75
CA SER A 125 12.04 19.31 -15.69
C SER A 125 12.74 19.29 -14.32
N GLU A 126 12.85 20.45 -13.66
CA GLU A 126 13.49 20.57 -12.35
C GLU A 126 12.62 19.92 -11.27
N GLN A 127 11.32 20.19 -11.27
CA GLN A 127 10.36 19.63 -10.34
C GLN A 127 10.26 18.10 -10.49
N ARG A 128 10.33 17.57 -11.72
CA ARG A 128 10.40 16.12 -11.98
C ARG A 128 11.64 15.47 -11.37
N ALA A 129 12.80 16.12 -11.47
CA ALA A 129 14.03 15.63 -10.85
C ALA A 129 13.93 15.59 -9.32
N ARG A 130 13.31 16.62 -8.71
CA ARG A 130 13.03 16.66 -7.27
C ARG A 130 12.07 15.54 -6.85
N LEU A 131 10.98 15.33 -7.60
CA LEU A 131 10.04 14.23 -7.34
C LEU A 131 10.73 12.86 -7.40
N LEU A 132 11.57 12.62 -8.43
CA LEU A 132 12.32 11.38 -8.56
C LEU A 132 13.27 11.15 -7.36
N ALA A 133 14.04 12.17 -6.97
CA ALA A 133 14.96 12.08 -5.83
C ALA A 133 14.21 11.75 -4.53
N LEU A 134 13.04 12.37 -4.32
CA LEU A 134 12.19 12.07 -3.16
C LEU A 134 11.69 10.63 -3.17
N LEU A 135 11.19 10.13 -4.30
CA LEU A 135 10.70 8.76 -4.41
C LEU A 135 11.82 7.75 -4.12
N LEU A 136 13.00 7.93 -4.73
CA LEU A 136 14.15 7.03 -4.52
C LEU A 136 14.65 7.05 -3.08
N SER A 137 14.66 8.22 -2.41
CA SER A 137 15.10 8.34 -1.02
C SER A 137 14.25 7.52 -0.04
N ARG A 138 12.95 7.37 -0.33
CA ARG A 138 12.03 6.56 0.48
C ARG A 138 12.32 5.06 0.33
N TYR A 139 12.61 4.59 -0.89
CA TYR A 139 12.96 3.19 -1.13
C TYR A 139 14.31 2.78 -0.52
N SER A 140 15.27 3.70 -0.41
CA SER A 140 16.56 3.42 0.26
C SER A 140 16.46 3.36 1.79
N ALA A 141 15.34 3.80 2.37
CA ALA A 141 15.17 3.92 3.82
C ALA A 141 14.26 2.84 4.43
N GLU A 142 13.58 2.02 3.61
CA GLU A 142 12.75 0.93 4.10
C GLU A 142 13.51 -0.40 4.00
N PRO A 143 13.98 -0.98 5.12
CA PRO A 143 14.35 -2.39 5.12
C PRO A 143 13.13 -3.20 4.73
N THR A 144 13.33 -4.27 3.97
CA THR A 144 12.23 -5.15 3.65
C THR A 144 11.70 -5.73 4.97
N GLN A 145 10.38 -5.77 5.15
CA GLN A 145 9.79 -6.19 6.43
C GLN A 145 10.19 -7.63 6.83
N GLU A 146 10.62 -8.45 5.86
CA GLU A 146 11.25 -9.75 6.09
C GLU A 146 12.58 -9.65 6.87
N GLU A 147 13.41 -8.65 6.58
CA GLU A 147 14.67 -8.40 7.32
C GLU A 147 14.42 -8.01 8.78
N GLN A 148 13.32 -7.31 9.07
CA GLN A 148 12.93 -6.95 10.43
C GLN A 148 12.40 -8.14 11.24
N LEU A 149 11.81 -9.13 10.57
CA LEU A 149 11.29 -10.35 11.21
C LEU A 149 12.39 -11.39 11.47
N HIS A 150 13.50 -11.34 10.72
CA HIS A 150 14.59 -12.31 10.79
C HIS A 150 15.86 -11.81 11.49
N ASN A 151 15.97 -10.52 11.80
CA ASN A 151 17.03 -10.01 12.64
C ASN A 151 16.74 -10.31 14.12
N LYS A 152 17.50 -11.25 14.68
CA LYS A 152 17.62 -11.51 16.12
C LYS A 152 18.85 -10.83 16.69
#